data_AF-A0A0F2SD12-F1
#
_entry.id   AF-A0A0F2SD12-F1
#
_cell.length_a   1.000
_cell.length_b   1.000
_cell.length_c   1.000
_cell.angle_alpha   90.00
_cell.angle_beta   90.00
_cell.angle_gamma   90.00
#
_symmetry.space_group_name_H-M   'P 1'
#
loop_
_entity.id
_entity.type
_entity.pdbx_description
1 polymer ?
#
loop_
_entity_poly.entity_id
_entity_poly.type
_entity_poly.pdbx_seq_one_letter_code
_entity_poly.pdbx_strand_id
1 'polypeptide(L)'
;MSVGKIPESRSSQINSFKESGLSIPEWCKENNVKTSTLRYWLNKIKTEENSRSNEEGWVTIAVNNSLETKVSPIVIKVGPFSVEIQPGFDRSTLTEVIAAIHGVC
;
A
#
# COMPACT_ATOMS: atom_id res chain seq x y z
N MET A 1 15.48 -5.24 -29.77
CA MET A 1 16.63 -4.62 -29.08
C MET A 1 16.87 -5.39 -27.79
N SER A 2 18.02 -6.04 -27.65
CA SER A 2 18.32 -6.91 -26.51
C SER A 2 18.40 -6.10 -25.21
N VAL A 3 17.52 -6.39 -24.26
CA VAL A 3 17.66 -5.92 -22.88
C VAL A 3 18.85 -6.66 -22.28
N GLY A 4 19.98 -5.97 -22.14
CA GLY A 4 21.22 -6.54 -21.63
C GLY A 4 21.05 -7.06 -20.20
N LYS A 5 21.34 -8.34 -19.99
CA LYS A 5 21.36 -9.00 -18.68
C LYS A 5 22.15 -8.18 -17.66
N ILE A 6 21.62 -8.05 -16.45
CA ILE A 6 22.38 -7.56 -15.29
C ILE A 6 23.53 -8.56 -15.05
N PRO A 7 24.81 -8.12 -14.98
CA PRO A 7 25.94 -9.03 -14.75
C PRO A 7 25.82 -9.74 -13.40
N GLU A 8 26.07 -11.06 -13.37
CA GLU A 8 25.91 -11.96 -12.20
C GLU A 8 26.51 -11.43 -10.89
N SER A 9 27.60 -10.66 -10.99
CA SER A 9 28.25 -10.05 -9.82
C SER A 9 27.35 -9.08 -9.05
N ARG A 10 26.39 -8.42 -9.71
CA ARG A 10 25.49 -7.45 -9.07
C ARG A 10 24.29 -8.09 -8.38
N SER A 11 23.79 -9.21 -8.89
CA SER A 11 22.66 -9.94 -8.27
C SER A 11 23.04 -10.47 -6.90
N SER A 12 24.26 -11.02 -6.76
CA SER A 12 24.77 -11.50 -5.47
C SER A 12 24.89 -10.38 -4.44
N GLN A 13 25.41 -9.22 -4.85
CA GLN A 13 25.52 -8.03 -3.98
C GLN A 13 24.17 -7.55 -3.48
N ILE A 14 23.14 -7.58 -4.33
CA ILE A 14 21.79 -7.13 -3.96
C ILE A 14 21.11 -8.14 -3.03
N ASN A 15 21.35 -9.44 -3.21
CA ASN A 15 20.85 -10.45 -2.29
C ASN A 15 21.54 -10.34 -0.92
N SER A 16 22.87 -10.17 -0.90
CA SER A 16 23.60 -9.93 0.36
C SER A 16 23.15 -8.66 1.08
N PHE A 17 22.76 -7.60 0.36
CA PHE A 17 22.13 -6.41 0.94
C PHE A 17 20.75 -6.70 1.53
N LYS A 18 19.92 -7.48 0.82
CA LYS A 18 18.59 -7.87 1.32
C LYS A 18 18.67 -8.76 2.56
N GLU A 19 19.65 -9.65 2.60
CA GLU A 19 19.88 -10.57 3.73
C GLU A 19 20.49 -9.86 4.95
N SER A 20 21.30 -8.82 4.74
CA SER A 20 21.95 -8.11 5.85
C SER A 20 20.97 -7.28 6.68
N GLY A 21 19.83 -6.86 6.10
CA GLY A 21 18.84 -6.02 6.79
C GLY A 21 19.35 -4.63 7.20
N LEU A 22 20.53 -4.24 6.71
CA LEU A 22 21.19 -2.98 7.02
C LEU A 22 20.64 -1.85 6.15
N SER A 23 20.82 -0.60 6.59
CA SER A 23 20.52 0.54 5.73
C SER A 23 21.53 0.63 4.58
N ILE A 24 21.10 1.23 3.45
CA ILE A 24 21.93 1.46 2.27
C ILE A 24 23.33 2.03 2.61
N PRO A 25 23.47 3.11 3.41
CA PRO A 25 24.78 3.67 3.72
C PRO A 25 25.65 2.74 4.58
N GLU A 26 25.06 2.00 5.50
CA GLU A 26 25.80 1.05 6.37
C GLU A 26 26.34 -0.12 5.55
N TRP A 27 25.50 -0.74 4.73
CA TRP A 27 25.92 -1.85 3.89
C TRP A 27 26.96 -1.43 2.84
N CYS A 28 26.81 -0.24 2.25
CA CYS A 28 27.77 0.32 1.32
C CYS A 28 29.14 0.55 1.95
N LYS A 29 29.18 0.96 3.22
CA LYS A 29 30.41 1.17 3.99
C LYS A 29 31.15 -0.15 4.25
N GLU A 30 30.42 -1.21 4.61
CA GLU A 30 31.02 -2.53 4.89
C GLU A 30 31.51 -3.25 3.63
N ASN A 31 30.77 -3.12 2.52
CA ASN A 31 31.04 -3.84 1.27
C ASN A 31 31.88 -3.01 0.28
N ASN A 32 32.33 -1.82 0.69
CA ASN A 32 33.10 -0.87 -0.13
C ASN A 32 32.41 -0.55 -1.46
N VAL A 33 31.08 -0.43 -1.45
CA VAL A 33 30.25 -0.11 -2.61
C VAL A 33 29.80 1.35 -2.51
N LYS A 34 29.77 2.07 -3.63
CA LYS A 34 29.23 3.43 -3.66
C LYS A 34 27.71 3.40 -3.49
N THR A 35 27.18 4.27 -2.63
CA THR A 35 25.73 4.39 -2.37
C THR A 35 24.93 4.72 -3.63
N SER A 36 25.45 5.58 -4.50
CA SER A 36 24.85 5.92 -5.79
C SER A 36 24.73 4.69 -6.70
N THR A 37 25.74 3.83 -6.67
CA THR A 37 25.78 2.58 -7.44
C THR A 37 24.74 1.58 -6.96
N LEU A 38 24.64 1.35 -5.65
CA LEU A 38 23.63 0.45 -5.09
C LEU A 38 22.21 0.96 -5.36
N ARG A 39 21.97 2.26 -5.18
CA ARG A 39 20.68 2.90 -5.46
C ARG A 39 20.29 2.77 -6.93
N TYR A 40 21.25 2.94 -7.84
CA TYR A 40 21.05 2.74 -9.26
C TYR A 40 20.65 1.30 -9.58
N TRP A 41 21.30 0.29 -8.98
CA TRP A 41 20.92 -1.12 -9.19
C TRP A 41 19.54 -1.45 -8.67
N LEU A 42 19.19 -0.99 -7.46
CA LEU A 42 17.86 -1.19 -6.88
C LEU A 42 16.76 -0.56 -7.76
N ASN A 43 16.99 0.66 -8.25
CA ASN A 43 16.04 1.33 -9.14
C ASN A 43 15.92 0.64 -10.50
N LYS A 44 17.05 0.15 -11.05
CA LYS A 44 17.06 -0.57 -12.31
C LYS A 44 16.29 -1.90 -12.21
N ILE A 45 16.45 -2.66 -11.13
CA ILE A 45 15.67 -3.88 -10.90
C ILE A 45 14.19 -3.57 -10.79
N LYS A 46 13.80 -2.56 -10.02
CA LYS A 46 12.40 -2.13 -9.90
C LYS A 46 11.82 -1.73 -11.27
N THR A 47 12.61 -1.03 -12.08
CA THR A 47 12.19 -0.63 -13.43
C THR A 47 12.08 -1.82 -14.36
N GLU A 48 13.01 -2.78 -14.30
CA GLU A 48 12.98 -4.01 -15.09
C GLU A 48 11.86 -4.98 -14.68
N GLU A 49 11.54 -5.07 -13.39
CA GLU A 49 10.34 -5.77 -12.90
C GLU A 49 9.08 -5.11 -13.46
N ASN A 50 9.04 -3.77 -13.48
CA ASN A 50 7.91 -3.00 -14.01
C ASN A 50 7.83 -2.96 -15.56
N SER A 51 8.93 -3.23 -16.26
CA SER A 51 8.92 -3.34 -17.72
C SER A 51 8.69 -4.77 -18.21
N ARG A 52 9.12 -5.81 -17.47
CA ARG A 52 8.68 -7.20 -17.72
C ARG A 52 7.18 -7.38 -17.50
N SER A 53 6.55 -6.56 -16.65
CA SER A 53 5.09 -6.54 -16.49
C SER A 53 4.36 -5.73 -17.57
N ASN A 54 5.07 -5.13 -18.53
CA ASN A 54 4.52 -4.21 -19.53
C ASN A 54 4.67 -4.70 -20.97
N GLU A 55 5.19 -5.91 -21.19
CA GLU A 55 5.15 -6.60 -22.47
C GLU A 55 4.03 -7.63 -22.39
N GLU A 56 2.83 -7.22 -22.83
CA GLU A 56 1.56 -7.97 -22.85
C GLU A 56 1.04 -8.49 -21.49
N GLY A 57 0.56 -7.56 -20.68
CA GLY A 57 -0.34 -7.89 -19.60
C GLY A 57 -0.91 -6.61 -19.05
N TRP A 58 -2.23 -6.47 -19.09
CA TRP A 58 -2.90 -5.61 -18.13
C TRP A 58 -2.29 -5.89 -16.76
N VAL A 59 -1.62 -4.89 -16.17
CA VAL A 59 -1.27 -4.96 -14.76
C VAL A 59 -2.60 -4.98 -14.05
N THR A 60 -3.07 -6.18 -13.69
CA THR A 60 -4.03 -6.30 -12.60
C THR A 60 -3.24 -5.85 -11.40
N ILE A 61 -3.31 -4.55 -11.14
CA ILE A 61 -3.08 -4.02 -9.83
C ILE A 61 -4.09 -4.85 -9.04
N ALA A 62 -3.60 -5.82 -8.25
CA ALA A 62 -4.26 -6.09 -7.01
C ALA A 62 -4.16 -4.76 -6.28
N VAL A 63 -5.06 -3.82 -6.63
CA VAL A 63 -5.68 -2.97 -5.66
C VAL A 63 -6.05 -4.04 -4.66
N ASN A 64 -5.33 -4.06 -3.56
CA ASN A 64 -5.87 -4.58 -2.35
C ASN A 64 -7.15 -3.78 -2.19
N ASN A 65 -8.20 -4.25 -2.88
CA ASN A 65 -9.53 -3.75 -2.76
C ASN A 65 -10.09 -4.31 -1.44
N SER A 66 -9.24 -4.44 -0.41
CA SER A 66 -9.37 -3.58 0.75
C SER A 66 -9.34 -2.06 0.38
N LEU A 67 -10.11 -1.64 -0.64
CA LEU A 67 -11.26 -0.85 -0.29
C LEU A 67 -12.06 -1.71 0.72
N GLU A 68 -11.57 -1.78 1.95
CA GLU A 68 -12.36 -1.15 2.99
C GLU A 68 -12.62 0.21 2.38
N THR A 69 -13.70 0.28 1.60
CA THR A 69 -14.34 1.52 1.28
C THR A 69 -14.35 2.13 2.66
N LYS A 70 -13.56 3.19 2.90
CA LYS A 70 -13.66 3.96 4.12
C LYS A 70 -15.01 4.62 3.97
N VAL A 71 -16.05 3.81 4.11
CA VAL A 71 -17.42 4.22 4.04
C VAL A 71 -17.51 5.00 5.32
N SER A 72 -17.43 6.31 5.13
CA SER A 72 -17.40 7.22 6.24
C SER A 72 -18.78 7.11 6.90
N PRO A 73 -18.86 6.91 8.22
CA PRO A 73 -20.15 6.80 8.86
C PRO A 73 -20.97 8.06 8.58
N ILE A 74 -22.26 7.88 8.35
CA ILE A 74 -23.19 9.01 8.24
C ILE A 74 -23.50 9.45 9.65
N VAL A 75 -23.21 10.71 9.97
CA VAL A 75 -23.52 11.28 11.28
C VAL A 75 -24.79 12.11 11.19
N ILE A 76 -25.83 11.69 11.89
CA ILE A 76 -27.10 12.44 12.04
C ILE A 76 -27.07 13.17 13.37
N LYS A 77 -27.33 14.48 13.35
CA LYS A 77 -27.47 15.30 14.56
C LYS A 77 -28.93 15.66 14.78
N VAL A 78 -29.48 15.32 15.94
CA VAL A 78 -30.87 15.63 16.35
C VAL A 78 -30.83 16.33 17.71
N GLY A 79 -30.98 17.65 17.72
CA GLY A 79 -30.85 18.44 18.95
C GLY A 79 -29.48 18.24 19.62
N PRO A 80 -29.42 17.81 20.89
CA PRO A 80 -28.16 17.52 21.57
C PRO A 80 -27.57 16.14 21.23
N PHE A 81 -28.28 15.30 20.48
CA PHE A 81 -27.87 13.92 20.19
C PHE A 81 -27.16 13.82 18.84
N SER A 82 -26.16 12.95 18.76
CA SER A 82 -25.42 12.62 17.54
C SER A 82 -25.40 11.11 17.35
N VAL A 83 -25.86 10.64 16.19
CA VAL A 83 -25.96 9.22 15.83
C VAL A 83 -25.02 8.94 14.67
N GLU A 84 -24.02 8.10 14.90
CA GLU A 84 -23.09 7.65 13.87
C GLU A 84 -23.57 6.33 13.26
N ILE A 85 -23.73 6.32 11.95
CA ILE A 85 -24.32 5.20 11.23
C ILE A 85 -23.26 4.59 10.32
N GLN A 86 -22.87 3.37 10.66
CA GLN A 86 -22.01 2.57 9.80
C GLN A 86 -22.82 1.97 8.64
N PRO A 87 -22.23 1.77 7.45
CA PRO A 87 -22.89 1.07 6.37
C PRO A 87 -23.17 -0.39 6.71
N GLY A 88 -24.24 -0.93 6.13
CA GLY A 88 -24.77 -2.23 6.51
C GLY A 88 -25.66 -2.18 7.75
N PHE A 89 -25.99 -0.98 8.25
CA PHE A 89 -27.00 -0.83 9.30
C PHE A 89 -28.38 -1.26 8.80
N ASP A 90 -29.18 -1.80 9.71
CA ASP A 90 -30.56 -2.14 9.44
C ASP A 90 -31.48 -0.91 9.55
N ARG A 91 -32.34 -0.72 8.56
CA ARG A 91 -33.24 0.44 8.47
C ARG A 91 -34.28 0.47 9.60
N SER A 92 -34.74 -0.70 10.04
CA SER A 92 -35.73 -0.77 11.13
C SER A 92 -35.09 -0.33 12.45
N THR A 93 -33.87 -0.78 12.73
CA THR A 93 -33.10 -0.36 13.91
C THR A 93 -32.86 1.15 13.94
N LEU A 94 -32.46 1.76 12.82
CA LEU A 94 -32.27 3.22 12.79
C LEU A 94 -33.58 3.97 13.07
N THR A 95 -34.69 3.48 12.53
CA THR A 95 -36.01 4.09 12.71
C THR A 95 -36.46 4.04 14.16
N GLU A 96 -36.26 2.90 14.83
CA GLU A 96 -36.56 2.74 16.25
C GLU A 96 -35.70 3.67 17.12
N VAL A 97 -34.39 3.77 16.83
CA VAL A 97 -33.48 4.67 17.57
C VAL A 97 -33.89 6.13 17.42
N ILE A 98 -34.22 6.57 16.19
CA ILE A 98 -34.69 7.95 15.96
C ILE A 98 -36.03 8.20 16.66
N ALA A 99 -36.97 7.24 16.62
CA ALA A 99 -38.26 7.37 17.30
C ALA A 99 -38.10 7.43 18.83
N ALA A 100 -37.18 6.65 19.41
CA ALA A 100 -36.87 6.70 20.82
C ALA A 100 -36.26 8.07 21.22
N ILE A 101 -35.33 8.60 20.43
CA ILE A 101 -34.76 9.94 20.67
C ILE A 101 -35.85 11.01 20.61
N HIS A 102 -36.75 10.93 19.63
CA HIS A 102 -37.88 11.86 19.51
C HIS A 102 -38.89 11.72 20.65
N GLY A 103 -39.06 10.52 21.24
CA GLY A 103 -39.95 10.29 22.38
C GLY A 103 -39.38 10.72 23.74
N VAL A 104 -38.07 11.00 23.82
CA VAL A 104 -37.36 11.45 25.03
C VAL A 104 -37.25 12.99 25.09
N CYS A 105 -37.44 13.69 23.97
CA CYS A 105 -37.62 15.14 23.90
C CYS A 105 -39.09 15.54 24.03
#